data_AF-A0A9X2CW36-F1
#
_entry.id   AF-A0A9X2CW36-F1
#
_cell.length_a   1.000
_cell.length_b   1.000
_cell.length_c   1.000
_cell.angle_alpha   90.00
_cell.angle_beta   90.00
_cell.angle_gamma   90.00
#
_symmetry.space_group_name_H-M   'P 1'
#
loop_
_entity.id
_entity.type
_entity.pdbx_description
1 polymer ?
#
loop_
_entity_poly.entity_id
_entity_poly.type
_entity_poly.pdbx_seq_one_letter_code
_entity_poly.pdbx_strand_id
1 'polypeptide(L)'
;MNLYKAHFVHPHTQIPLIVYFNESNGHVTFEKDNEVLEILLELTEGMAANRTFLENMNLTSNICQTQYPVNSFHELYEFLEALGVNKDDLSFQQLFIH
;
A
#
# COMPACT_ATOMS: atom_id res chain seq x y z
N MET A 1 -17.24 12.73 0.71
CA MET A 1 -16.70 11.37 0.54
C MET A 1 -15.66 11.17 1.62
N ASN A 2 -15.76 10.12 2.42
CA ASN A 2 -14.80 9.82 3.47
C ASN A 2 -13.72 8.89 2.90
N LEU A 3 -12.66 9.49 2.37
CA LEU A 3 -11.51 8.76 1.85
C LEU A 3 -10.33 8.96 2.80
N TYR A 4 -9.67 7.86 3.14
CA TYR A 4 -8.48 7.87 3.99
C TYR A 4 -7.33 7.23 3.24
N LYS A 5 -6.11 7.69 3.49
CA LYS A 5 -4.89 7.07 2.97
C LYS A 5 -3.87 6.80 4.08
N ALA A 6 -3.12 5.72 3.96
CA ALA A 6 -1.93 5.48 4.77
C ALA A 6 -0.81 4.91 3.89
N HIS A 7 0.43 5.13 4.30
CA HIS A 7 1.61 4.58 3.64
C HIS A 7 2.16 3.44 4.49
N PHE A 8 2.61 2.37 3.85
CA PHE A 8 3.24 1.24 4.54
C PHE A 8 4.22 0.51 3.61
N VAL A 9 5.07 -0.32 4.19
CA VAL A 9 5.97 -1.20 3.42
C VAL A 9 5.37 -2.59 3.41
N HIS A 10 5.17 -3.17 2.22
CA HIS A 10 4.59 -4.50 2.09
C HIS A 10 5.49 -5.57 2.76
N PRO A 11 4.99 -6.35 3.73
CA PRO A 11 5.83 -7.20 4.58
C PRO A 11 6.67 -8.24 3.83
N HIS A 12 6.16 -8.77 2.72
CA HIS A 12 6.81 -9.84 1.97
C HIS A 12 7.68 -9.37 0.81
N THR A 13 7.36 -8.22 0.22
CA THR A 13 8.06 -7.72 -0.99
C THR A 13 8.94 -6.51 -0.70
N GLN A 14 8.79 -5.91 0.49
CA GLN A 14 9.45 -4.67 0.91
C GLN A 14 9.17 -3.48 -0.02
N ILE A 15 8.10 -3.56 -0.81
CA ILE A 15 7.68 -2.49 -1.71
C ILE A 15 6.83 -1.50 -0.93
N PRO A 16 7.14 -0.19 -0.98
CA PRO A 16 6.30 0.84 -0.38
C PRO A 16 4.97 0.93 -1.14
N LEU A 17 3.88 0.85 -0.40
CA LEU A 17 2.51 0.90 -0.89
C LEU A 17 1.72 1.97 -0.15
N ILE A 18 0.70 2.47 -0.83
CA ILE A 18 -0.34 3.35 -0.30
C ILE A 18 -1.61 2.51 -0.21
N VAL A 19 -2.25 2.50 0.96
CA VAL A 19 -3.59 1.94 1.14
C VAL A 19 -4.60 3.08 1.16
N TYR A 20 -5.63 2.97 0.34
CA TYR A 20 -6.76 3.88 0.32
C TYR A 20 -8.01 3.18 0.83
N PHE A 21 -8.65 3.76 1.83
CA PHE A 21 -9.91 3.27 2.37
C PHE A 21 -11.04 4.25 2.08
N ASN A 22 -12.00 3.82 1.27
CA ASN A 22 -13.22 4.57 0.99
C ASN A 22 -14.33 4.06 1.90
N GLU A 23 -14.50 4.74 3.03
CA GLU A 23 -15.52 4.39 4.02
C GLU A 23 -16.94 4.59 3.46
N SER A 24 -17.13 5.55 2.55
CA SER A 24 -18.45 5.81 1.96
C SER A 24 -18.94 4.68 1.04
N ASN A 25 -18.02 4.01 0.35
CA ASN A 25 -18.32 2.99 -0.66
C ASN A 25 -17.89 1.57 -0.24
N GLY A 26 -17.38 1.40 0.98
CA GLY A 26 -17.07 0.10 1.57
C GLY A 26 -15.98 -0.69 0.84
N HIS A 27 -14.88 -0.04 0.43
CA HIS A 27 -13.76 -0.74 -0.19
C HIS A 27 -12.41 -0.16 0.16
N VAL A 28 -11.39 -1.02 0.04
CA VAL A 28 -9.98 -0.67 0.12
C VAL A 28 -9.27 -0.97 -1.20
N THR A 29 -8.34 -0.11 -1.58
CA THR A 29 -7.46 -0.29 -2.75
C THR A 29 -6.02 0.00 -2.38
N PHE A 30 -5.10 -0.57 -3.15
CA PHE A 30 -3.67 -0.40 -2.96
C PHE A 30 -3.05 0.27 -4.18
N GLU A 31 -2.03 1.07 -3.95
CA GLU A 31 -1.20 1.66 -4.99
C GLU A 31 0.27 1.53 -4.59
N LYS A 32 1.15 1.49 -5.57
CA LYS A 32 2.58 1.64 -5.33
C LYS A 32 2.87 3.09 -4.98
N ASP A 33 3.72 3.30 -3.98
CA ASP A 33 4.22 4.63 -3.68
C ASP A 33 5.32 5.00 -4.69
N ASN A 34 4.91 5.48 -5.87
CA ASN A 34 5.85 5.73 -6.97
C ASN A 34 6.89 6.80 -6.62
N GLU A 35 6.54 7.80 -5.81
CA GLU A 35 7.49 8.83 -5.36
C GLU A 35 8.62 8.19 -4.53
N VAL A 36 8.27 7.32 -3.58
CA VAL A 36 9.28 6.61 -2.77
C VAL A 36 10.04 5.58 -3.61
N LEU A 37 9.37 4.90 -4.54
CA LEU A 37 10.01 3.94 -5.44
C LEU A 37 11.06 4.58 -6.34
N GLU A 38 10.79 5.74 -6.91
CA GLU A 38 11.74 6.47 -7.75
C GLU A 38 13.03 6.80 -6.97
N ILE A 39 12.88 7.30 -5.73
CA ILE A 39 14.02 7.57 -4.85
C ILE A 39 14.80 6.29 -4.53
N LEU A 40 14.11 5.18 -4.25
CA LEU A 40 14.76 3.90 -3.97
C LEU A 40 15.50 3.36 -5.20
N LEU A 41 14.95 3.55 -6.40
CA LEU A 41 15.59 3.14 -7.65
C LEU A 41 16.86 3.94 -7.91
N GLU A 42 16.80 5.28 -7.76
CA GLU A 42 17.98 6.16 -7.90
C GLU A 42 19.10 5.79 -6.92
N LEU A 43 18.76 5.45 -5.67
CA LEU A 43 19.73 5.04 -4.64
C LEU A 43 20.32 3.64 -4.89
N THR A 44 19.65 2.79 -5.65
CA THR A 44 20.06 1.39 -5.89
C THR A 44 20.69 1.16 -7.26
N GLU A 45 20.84 2.21 -8.09
CA GLU A 45 21.56 2.13 -9.36
C GLU A 45 22.99 1.61 -9.14
N GLY A 46 23.23 0.36 -9.58
CA GLY A 46 24.55 -0.29 -9.55
C GLY A 46 24.64 -1.63 -8.79
N MET A 47 23.58 -2.10 -8.12
CA MET A 47 23.62 -3.32 -7.29
C MET A 47 22.69 -4.45 -7.79
N ALA A 48 23.05 -5.70 -7.49
CA ALA A 48 22.22 -6.90 -7.73
C ALA A 48 20.83 -6.82 -7.05
N ALA A 49 20.66 -5.93 -6.07
CA ALA A 49 19.39 -5.59 -5.42
C ALA A 49 18.32 -5.12 -6.43
N ASN A 50 18.73 -4.54 -7.57
CA ASN A 50 17.81 -4.00 -8.57
C ASN A 50 16.92 -5.11 -9.19
N ARG A 51 17.45 -6.32 -9.42
CA ARG A 51 16.66 -7.41 -10.02
C ARG A 51 15.57 -7.94 -9.09
N THR A 52 15.91 -8.23 -7.83
CA THR A 52 14.94 -8.69 -6.83
C THR A 52 13.89 -7.63 -6.54
N PHE A 53 14.29 -6.35 -6.51
CA PHE A 53 13.37 -5.24 -6.34
C PHE A 53 12.37 -5.12 -7.51
N LEU A 54 12.84 -5.23 -8.76
CA LEU A 54 11.97 -5.23 -9.95
C LEU A 54 11.02 -6.44 -9.99
N GLU A 55 11.48 -7.62 -9.58
CA GLU A 55 10.64 -8.82 -9.47
C GLU A 55 9.56 -8.62 -8.40
N ASN A 56 9.92 -8.08 -7.23
CA ASN A 56 9.00 -7.75 -6.14
C ASN A 56 7.97 -6.69 -6.55
N MET A 57 8.39 -5.66 -7.28
CA MET A 57 7.47 -4.67 -7.86
C MET A 57 6.41 -5.33 -8.74
N ASN A 58 6.79 -6.29 -9.58
CA ASN A 58 5.85 -7.01 -10.45
C ASN A 58 4.87 -7.87 -9.64
N LEU A 59 5.32 -8.53 -8.57
CA LEU A 59 4.46 -9.33 -7.70
C LEU A 59 3.39 -8.50 -6.99
N THR A 60 3.72 -7.27 -6.58
CA THR A 60 2.75 -6.33 -5.99
C THR A 60 1.76 -5.70 -6.97
N SER A 61 1.89 -5.93 -8.27
CA SER A 61 0.94 -5.36 -9.25
C SER A 61 -0.48 -5.92 -9.08
N ASN A 62 -0.63 -7.18 -8.68
CA ASN A 62 -1.95 -7.81 -8.54
C ASN A 62 -2.79 -7.20 -7.39
N ILE A 63 -2.15 -6.92 -6.24
CA ILE A 63 -2.85 -6.29 -5.10
C ILE A 63 -3.26 -4.84 -5.42
N CYS A 64 -2.50 -4.14 -6.27
CA CYS A 64 -2.80 -2.77 -6.69
C CYS A 64 -3.92 -2.67 -7.73
N GLN A 65 -4.23 -3.76 -8.44
CA GLN A 65 -5.28 -3.78 -9.47
C GLN A 65 -6.64 -4.25 -8.93
N THR A 66 -6.71 -4.59 -7.64
CA THR A 66 -7.89 -5.20 -7.03
C THR A 66 -8.50 -4.25 -6.01
N GLN A 67 -9.84 -4.19 -5.98
CA GLN A 67 -10.59 -3.55 -4.90
C GLN A 67 -11.11 -4.64 -3.96
N TYR A 68 -10.92 -4.46 -2.67
CA TYR A 68 -11.36 -5.42 -1.66
C TYR A 68 -12.50 -4.82 -0.84
N PRO A 69 -13.62 -5.55 -0.64
CA PRO A 69 -14.76 -5.05 0.12
C PRO A 69 -14.39 -4.98 1.61
N VAL A 70 -14.49 -3.79 2.19
CA VAL A 70 -14.18 -3.49 3.59
C VAL A 70 -15.08 -2.34 4.02
N ASN A 71 -15.92 -2.54 5.02
CA ASN A 71 -16.98 -1.58 5.36
C ASN A 71 -16.65 -0.69 6.56
N SER A 72 -15.57 -1.00 7.29
CA SER A 72 -15.19 -0.27 8.48
C SER A 72 -13.67 -0.28 8.68
N PHE A 73 -13.17 0.65 9.50
CA PHE A 73 -11.78 0.63 9.94
C PHE A 73 -11.42 -0.67 10.68
N HIS A 74 -12.37 -1.28 11.39
CA HIS A 74 -12.11 -2.55 12.06
C HIS A 74 -11.82 -3.67 11.05
N GLU A 75 -12.68 -3.84 10.04
CA GLU A 75 -12.47 -4.80 8.94
C GLU A 75 -11.19 -4.48 8.15
N LEU A 76 -10.87 -3.19 7.99
CA LEU A 76 -9.63 -2.75 7.33
C LEU A 76 -8.39 -3.22 8.10
N TYR A 77 -8.36 -3.02 9.41
CA TYR A 77 -7.23 -3.45 10.23
C TYR A 77 -7.11 -4.98 10.27
N GLU A 78 -8.21 -5.71 10.36
CA GLU A 78 -8.19 -7.18 10.28
C GLU A 78 -7.65 -7.66 8.92
N PHE A 79 -8.08 -7.01 7.82
CA PHE A 79 -7.58 -7.30 6.48
C PHE A 79 -6.07 -7.04 6.36
N LEU A 80 -5.59 -5.90 6.85
CA LEU A 80 -4.19 -5.51 6.81
C LEU A 80 -3.32 -6.39 7.72
N GLU A 81 -3.83 -6.79 8.89
CA GLU A 81 -3.16 -7.73 9.80
C GLU A 81 -3.02 -9.12 9.16
N ALA A 82 -4.03 -9.58 8.42
CA ALA A 82 -3.95 -10.83 7.64
C ALA A 82 -2.90 -10.76 6.51
N LEU A 83 -2.57 -9.56 6.02
CA LEU A 83 -1.45 -9.32 5.09
C LEU A 83 -0.09 -9.16 5.81
N GLY A 84 -0.06 -9.23 7.13
CA GLY A 84 1.13 -9.08 7.96
C GLY A 84 1.49 -7.63 8.31
N VAL A 85 0.58 -6.68 8.10
CA VAL A 85 0.79 -5.25 8.41
C VAL A 85 0.26 -4.96 9.81
N ASN A 86 1.10 -4.42 10.68
CA ASN A 86 0.67 -4.01 12.02
C ASN A 86 -0.08 -2.68 11.96
N LYS A 87 -1.21 -2.57 12.67
CA LYS A 87 -1.97 -1.33 12.81
C LYS A 87 -1.14 -0.17 13.34
N ASP A 88 -0.16 -0.45 14.19
CA ASP A 88 0.67 0.58 14.84
C ASP A 88 1.66 1.21 13.85
N ASP A 89 1.91 0.55 12.71
CA ASP A 89 2.73 1.06 11.61
C ASP A 89 1.93 1.91 10.61
N LEU A 90 0.62 2.03 10.80
CA LEU A 90 -0.28 2.73 9.88
C LEU A 90 -0.80 4.04 10.49
N SER A 91 -0.59 5.12 9.75
CA SER A 91 -1.16 6.43 10.08
C SER A 91 -2.11 6.88 8.97
N PHE A 92 -3.41 6.67 9.17
CA PHE A 92 -4.42 7.11 8.21
C PHE A 92 -4.65 8.63 8.26
N GLN A 93 -4.57 9.25 7.09
CA GLN A 93 -4.87 10.66 6.86
C GLN A 93 -6.16 10.77 6.05
N GLN A 94 -7.08 11.63 6.49
CA GLN A 94 -8.29 11.93 5.73
C GLN A 94 -7.96 12.79 4.51
N LEU A 95 -8.48 12.40 3.35
CA LEU A 95 -8.38 13.14 2.10
C LEU A 95 -9.66 13.94 1.87
N PHE A 96 -9.51 15.26 1.72
CA PHE A 96 -10.59 16.16 1.33
C PHE A 96 -10.61 16.28 -0.20
N ILE A 97 -11.57 15.61 -0.83
CA ILE A 97 -11.79 15.70 -2.28
C ILE A 97 -12.95 16.67 -2.51
N HIS A 98 -12.68 17.75 -3.26
CA HIS A 98 -13.65 18.78 -3.63
C HIS A 98 -14.46 18.40 -4.88
#